data_AF-A0A9N9MXF5-F1
#
_entry.id   AF-A0A9N9MXF5-F1
#
_cell.length_a   1.000
_cell.length_b   1.000
_cell.length_c   1.000
_cell.angle_alpha   90.00
_cell.angle_beta   90.00
_cell.angle_gamma   90.00
#
_symmetry.space_group_name_H-M   'P 1'
#
loop_
_entity.id
_entity.type
_entity.pdbx_description
1 polymer ?
#
loop_
_entity_poly.entity_id
_entity_poly.type
_entity_poly.pdbx_seq_one_letter_code
_entity_poly.pdbx_strand_id
1 'polypeptide(L)'
;MERNIDKIKRLIISFKYCVEFEILKASKACRKEDSYKALKEGEKVCVRCESEALHEDLGWRCQGHGVEGRITRWSALSAPHCHGKWLRAQAEPDRTCADRTCKDNNVSFIFV
;
A
#
# COMPACT_ATOMS: atom_id res chain seq x y z
N MET A 1 -16.61 28.77 -19.38
CA MET A 1 -15.73 29.05 -18.22
C MET A 1 -15.63 27.78 -17.38
N GLU A 2 -14.97 26.73 -17.90
CA GLU A 2 -15.04 25.36 -17.34
C GLU A 2 -13.67 24.77 -16.96
N ARG A 3 -12.63 25.61 -16.85
CA ARG A 3 -11.24 25.14 -16.67
C ARG A 3 -10.85 24.81 -15.22
N ASN A 4 -11.80 24.72 -14.29
CA ASN A 4 -11.50 24.55 -12.86
C ASN A 4 -11.81 23.13 -12.36
N ILE A 5 -12.90 22.51 -12.82
CA ILE A 5 -13.24 21.13 -12.44
C ILE A 5 -12.22 20.14 -13.00
N ASP A 6 -11.76 20.29 -14.25
CA ASP A 6 -10.73 19.40 -14.81
C ASP A 6 -9.35 19.60 -14.18
N LYS A 7 -9.07 20.80 -13.64
CA LYS A 7 -7.81 21.13 -12.98
C LYS A 7 -7.80 20.62 -11.53
N ILE A 8 -8.93 20.72 -10.83
CA ILE A 8 -9.16 20.11 -9.51
C ILE A 8 -9.18 18.58 -9.64
N LYS A 9 -9.89 18.03 -10.65
CA LYS A 9 -9.81 16.61 -10.99
C LYS A 9 -8.37 16.21 -11.29
N ARG A 10 -7.60 16.95 -12.11
CA ARG A 10 -6.17 16.66 -12.35
C ARG A 10 -5.29 16.74 -11.08
N LEU A 11 -5.59 17.65 -10.15
CA LEU A 11 -4.91 17.73 -8.85
C LEU A 11 -5.25 16.55 -7.93
N ILE A 12 -6.49 16.04 -8.00
CA ILE A 12 -6.94 14.84 -7.28
C ILE A 12 -6.45 13.55 -7.96
N ILE A 13 -6.34 13.54 -9.29
CA ILE A 13 -5.94 12.40 -10.14
C ILE A 13 -4.50 11.94 -9.86
N SER A 14 -3.66 12.75 -9.19
CA SER A 14 -2.28 12.38 -8.83
C SER A 14 -2.00 12.32 -7.33
N PHE A 15 -3.01 12.06 -6.50
CA PHE A 15 -2.76 11.70 -5.10
C PHE A 15 -2.39 10.22 -5.01
N LYS A 16 -1.12 9.92 -5.33
CA LYS A 16 -0.52 8.63 -5.01
C LYS A 16 0.41 8.79 -3.83
N TYR A 17 0.51 7.75 -3.01
CA TYR A 17 1.53 7.69 -1.98
C TYR A 17 1.97 6.25 -1.75
N CYS A 18 3.17 6.10 -1.23
CA CYS A 18 3.74 4.82 -0.87
C CYS A 18 3.91 4.73 0.64
N VAL A 19 3.80 3.50 1.14
CA VAL A 19 4.03 3.19 2.55
C VAL A 19 4.91 1.95 2.62
N GLU A 20 5.99 2.05 3.38
CA GLU A 20 6.83 0.90 3.70
C GLU A 20 6.26 0.14 4.90
N PHE A 21 6.19 -1.18 4.78
CA PHE A 21 5.75 -2.08 5.82
C PHE A 21 6.76 -3.17 6.07
N GLU A 22 6.95 -3.52 7.33
CA GLU A 22 7.63 -4.74 7.75
C GLU A 22 6.60 -5.86 7.95
N ILE A 23 6.79 -6.97 7.24
CA ILE A 23 5.93 -8.14 7.35
C ILE A 23 6.23 -8.86 8.66
N LEU A 24 5.24 -8.90 9.55
CA LEU A 24 5.34 -9.60 10.83
C LEU A 24 4.78 -11.01 10.76
N LYS A 25 3.82 -11.25 9.85
CA LYS A 25 3.23 -12.56 9.61
C LYS A 25 2.67 -12.60 8.20
N ALA A 26 2.86 -13.71 7.50
CA ALA A 26 2.20 -14.01 6.23
C ALA A 26 1.63 -15.45 6.26
N SER A 27 0.43 -15.64 5.70
CA SER A 27 -0.18 -16.95 5.60
C SER A 27 0.64 -17.85 4.65
N LYS A 28 0.55 -19.18 4.84
CA LYS A 28 1.24 -20.13 3.95
C LYS A 28 0.75 -20.04 2.50
N ALA A 29 -0.46 -19.50 2.27
CA ALA A 29 -1.02 -19.35 0.92
C ALA A 29 -0.24 -18.33 0.09
N CYS A 30 0.35 -17.30 0.71
CA CYS A 30 1.18 -16.32 0.01
C CYS A 30 2.36 -16.95 -0.75
N ARG A 31 2.91 -18.06 -0.23
CA ARG A 31 4.03 -18.79 -0.88
C ARG A 31 3.62 -19.58 -2.12
N LYS A 32 2.33 -19.84 -2.30
CA LYS A 32 1.81 -20.54 -3.48
C LYS A 32 1.62 -19.59 -4.66
N GLU A 33 1.57 -18.30 -4.40
CA GLU A 33 1.36 -17.26 -5.40
C GLU A 33 2.69 -16.62 -5.77
N ASP A 34 3.04 -16.65 -7.06
CA ASP A 34 4.29 -16.07 -7.54
C ASP A 34 4.37 -14.56 -7.33
N SER A 35 3.24 -13.87 -7.24
CA SER A 35 3.24 -12.44 -6.91
C SER A 35 3.57 -12.21 -5.44
N TYR A 36 3.17 -13.12 -4.54
CA TYR A 36 3.20 -12.91 -3.08
C TYR A 36 4.26 -13.72 -2.35
N LYS A 37 5.06 -14.52 -3.04
CA LYS A 37 6.18 -15.30 -2.47
C LYS A 37 7.26 -14.45 -1.78
N ALA A 38 7.33 -13.16 -2.08
CA ALA A 38 8.20 -12.19 -1.41
C ALA A 38 7.69 -11.80 -0.01
N LEU A 39 6.41 -12.04 0.32
CA LEU A 39 5.83 -11.74 1.63
C LEU A 39 6.28 -12.77 2.67
N LYS A 40 7.42 -12.51 3.30
CA LYS A 40 8.00 -13.34 4.36
C LYS A 40 8.20 -12.52 5.62
N GLU A 41 8.15 -13.18 6.77
CA GLU A 41 8.38 -12.53 8.05
C GLU A 41 9.77 -11.88 8.10
N GLY A 42 9.83 -10.62 8.55
CA GLY A 42 11.04 -9.79 8.58
C GLY A 42 11.32 -9.02 7.29
N GLU A 43 10.65 -9.35 6.18
CA GLU A 43 10.83 -8.62 4.92
C GLU A 43 10.13 -7.27 4.95
N LYS A 44 10.73 -6.32 4.24
CA LYS A 44 10.15 -5.00 4.02
C LYS A 44 9.55 -4.91 2.62
N VAL A 45 8.34 -4.35 2.55
CA VAL A 45 7.62 -4.20 1.28
C VAL A 45 7.10 -2.79 1.11
N CYS A 46 7.06 -2.35 -0.15
CA CYS A 46 6.41 -1.11 -0.52
C CYS A 46 4.97 -1.37 -0.96
N VAL A 47 4.03 -0.72 -0.29
CA VAL A 47 2.61 -0.72 -0.68
C VAL A 47 2.30 0.63 -1.29
N ARG A 48 1.82 0.60 -2.53
CA ARG A 48 1.45 1.81 -3.28
C ARG A 48 -0.05 2.00 -3.23
N CYS A 49 -0.46 3.16 -2.73
CA CYS A 49 -1.84 3.62 -2.80
C CYS A 49 -1.99 4.49 -4.04
N GLU A 50 -2.78 4.01 -5.00
CA GLU A 50 -3.13 4.73 -6.22
C GLU A 50 -4.39 5.55 -6.02
N SER A 51 -4.54 6.60 -6.83
CA SER A 51 -5.65 7.54 -6.77
C SER A 51 -7.01 6.84 -6.84
N GLU A 52 -7.13 5.77 -7.62
CA GLU A 52 -8.33 4.97 -7.82
C GLU A 52 -8.72 4.11 -6.61
N ALA A 53 -7.77 3.84 -5.71
CA ALA A 53 -7.99 3.05 -4.49
C ALA A 53 -8.20 3.92 -3.24
N LEU A 54 -8.20 5.25 -3.39
CA LEU A 54 -8.49 6.18 -2.30
C LEU A 54 -9.97 6.19 -1.96
N HIS A 55 -10.24 6.08 -0.67
CA HIS A 55 -11.59 6.12 -0.11
C HIS A 55 -11.77 7.39 0.74
N GLU A 56 -12.78 8.20 0.40
CA GLU A 56 -13.10 9.44 1.13
C GLU A 56 -13.52 9.14 2.57
N ASP A 57 -14.27 8.06 2.79
CA ASP A 57 -14.69 7.56 4.10
C ASP A 57 -13.51 7.14 4.99
N LEU A 58 -12.36 6.84 4.38
CA LEU A 58 -11.10 6.57 5.08
C LEU A 58 -10.19 7.81 5.19
N GLY A 59 -10.71 9.00 4.89
CA GLY A 59 -9.95 10.24 4.90
C GLY A 59 -8.93 10.32 3.78
N TRP A 60 -9.32 9.88 2.58
CA TRP A 60 -8.46 9.78 1.39
C TRP A 60 -7.26 8.85 1.62
N ARG A 61 -7.56 7.63 2.08
CA ARG A 61 -6.57 6.57 2.30
C ARG A 61 -7.02 5.30 1.59
N CYS A 62 -6.05 4.50 1.16
CA CYS A 62 -6.34 3.15 0.69
C CYS A 62 -6.69 2.21 1.85
N GLN A 63 -7.50 1.21 1.55
CA GLN A 63 -7.65 0.07 2.44
C GLN A 63 -6.29 -0.62 2.65
N GLY A 64 -6.02 -1.12 3.86
CA GLY A 64 -4.68 -1.62 4.19
C GLY A 64 -3.61 -0.53 4.35
N HIS A 65 -3.94 0.77 4.44
CA HIS A 65 -2.95 1.83 4.74
C HIS A 65 -2.18 1.63 6.07
N GLY A 66 -2.68 0.77 6.94
CA GLY A 66 -2.10 0.53 8.26
C GLY A 66 -2.22 1.75 9.17
N VAL A 67 -1.69 1.58 10.38
CA VAL A 67 -1.70 2.60 11.44
C VAL A 67 -0.29 2.67 12.02
N GLU A 68 0.25 3.87 12.15
CA GLU A 68 1.55 4.10 12.76
C GLU A 68 1.61 3.53 14.18
N GLY A 69 2.73 2.90 14.53
CA GLY A 69 2.97 2.37 15.87
C GLY A 69 2.06 1.20 16.27
N ARG A 70 1.21 0.70 15.35
CA ARG A 70 0.30 -0.42 15.60
C ARG A 70 0.48 -1.51 14.57
N ILE A 71 0.45 -2.75 15.05
CA ILE A 71 0.39 -3.93 14.19
C ILE A 71 -1.00 -3.96 13.54
N THR A 72 -1.05 -3.92 12.22
CA THR A 72 -2.30 -4.01 11.46
C THR A 72 -2.34 -5.28 10.62
N ARG A 73 -3.56 -5.75 10.33
CA ARG A 73 -3.80 -6.89 9.44
C ARG A 73 -3.89 -6.42 7.99
N TRP A 74 -3.61 -7.32 7.06
CA TRP A 74 -3.72 -7.09 5.62
C TRP A 74 -4.18 -8.36 4.91
N SER A 75 -4.84 -8.21 3.76
CA SER A 75 -5.14 -9.30 2.83
C SER A 75 -4.85 -8.87 1.39
N ALA A 76 -4.26 -9.78 0.60
CA ALA A 76 -4.01 -9.52 -0.81
C ALA A 76 -5.34 -9.41 -1.57
N LEU A 77 -5.51 -8.34 -2.34
CA LEU A 77 -6.74 -8.07 -3.07
C LEU A 77 -7.07 -9.18 -4.08
N SER A 78 -6.08 -9.63 -4.87
CA SER A 78 -6.28 -10.69 -5.87
C SER A 78 -6.12 -12.11 -5.31
N ALA A 79 -5.71 -12.25 -4.04
CA ALA A 79 -5.57 -13.55 -3.38
C ALA A 79 -6.00 -13.47 -1.90
N PRO A 80 -7.31 -13.53 -1.60
CA PRO A 80 -7.84 -13.37 -0.23
C PRO A 80 -7.26 -14.37 0.79
N HIS A 81 -6.79 -15.53 0.33
CA HIS A 81 -6.14 -16.52 1.17
C HIS A 81 -4.71 -16.11 1.60
N CYS A 82 -4.08 -15.18 0.88
CA CYS A 82 -2.83 -14.55 1.26
C CYS A 82 -3.11 -13.32 2.13
N HIS A 83 -2.85 -13.45 3.43
CA HIS A 83 -3.13 -12.41 4.42
C HIS A 83 -2.12 -12.50 5.56
N GLY A 84 -2.10 -11.48 6.41
CA GLY A 84 -1.08 -11.42 7.43
C GLY A 84 -1.19 -10.26 8.39
N LYS A 85 -0.04 -9.93 9.00
CA LYS A 85 0.15 -8.76 9.85
C LYS A 85 1.42 -8.04 9.42
N TRP A 86 1.39 -6.73 9.51
CA TRP A 86 2.58 -5.90 9.30
C TRP A 86 2.63 -4.75 10.29
N LEU A 87 3.78 -4.09 10.33
CA LEU A 87 3.98 -2.83 11.02
C LEU A 87 4.45 -1.79 10.00
N ARG A 88 3.95 -0.57 10.11
CA ARG A 88 4.40 0.54 9.28
C ARG A 88 5.82 0.92 9.67
N ALA A 89 6.73 0.94 8.70
CA ALA A 89 8.13 1.32 8.93
C ALA A 89 8.30 2.84 9.08
N GLN A 90 7.34 3.63 8.58
CA GLN A 90 7.39 5.09 8.53
C GLN A 90 6.17 5.74 9.21
N ALA A 91 6.39 6.88 9.85
CA ALA A 91 5.36 7.69 10.48
C ALA A 91 4.41 8.36 9.46
N GLU A 92 4.97 8.82 8.33
CA GLU A 92 4.22 9.51 7.28
C GLU A 92 4.33 8.77 5.93
N PRO A 93 3.28 8.77 5.10
CA PRO A 93 3.34 8.18 3.76
C PRO A 93 4.21 9.02 2.82
N ASP A 94 4.98 8.36 1.96
CA ASP A 94 5.78 9.02 0.94
C ASP A 94 4.94 9.32 -0.31
N ARG A 95 4.54 10.58 -0.48
CA ARG A 95 3.78 11.06 -1.65
C ARG A 95 4.59 11.05 -2.95
N THR A 96 5.91 11.01 -2.85
CA THR A 96 6.81 10.98 -4.01
C THR A 96 7.18 9.57 -4.41
N CYS A 97 6.92 8.58 -3.53
CA CYS A 97 7.39 7.20 -3.67
C CYS A 97 8.89 7.13 -4.01
N ALA A 98 9.65 8.06 -3.45
CA ALA A 98 11.08 8.25 -3.71
C ALA A 98 11.97 7.50 -2.72
N ASP A 99 11.40 6.85 -1.70
CA ASP A 99 12.15 5.94 -0.84
C ASP A 99 12.78 4.80 -1.66
N ARG A 100 13.98 4.36 -1.29
CA ARG A 100 14.73 3.31 -2.00
C ARG A 100 13.94 2.01 -2.05
N THR A 101 13.29 1.63 -0.94
CA THR A 101 12.42 0.45 -0.89
C THR A 101 11.25 0.53 -1.86
N CYS A 102 10.82 1.73 -2.23
CA CYS A 102 9.75 1.98 -3.20
C CYS A 102 10.24 2.33 -4.61
N LYS A 103 11.54 2.62 -4.79
CA LYS A 103 12.17 2.93 -6.09
C LYS A 103 12.69 1.71 -6.83
N ASP A 104 13.23 0.71 -6.12
CA ASP A 104 14.06 -0.33 -6.73
C ASP A 104 13.29 -1.46 -7.44
N ASN A 105 12.09 -1.23 -7.99
CA ASN A 105 11.19 -2.31 -8.46
C ASN A 105 10.94 -3.39 -7.39
N ASN A 106 11.13 -3.05 -6.11
CA ASN A 106 10.67 -3.85 -5.00
C ASN A 106 9.15 -3.96 -5.12
N VAL A 107 8.69 -5.19 -5.19
CA VAL A 107 7.33 -5.57 -5.61
C VAL A 107 6.31 -4.65 -4.95
N SER A 108 5.63 -3.84 -5.78
CA SER A 108 4.57 -2.96 -5.33
C SER A 108 3.28 -3.74 -5.24
N PHE A 109 2.64 -3.69 -4.08
CA PHE A 109 1.42 -4.45 -3.82
C PHE A 109 0.22 -3.54 -3.59
N ILE A 110 -0.96 -4.07 -3.89
CA ILE A 110 -2.26 -3.50 -3.57
C ILE A 110 -2.95 -4.48 -2.61
N PHE A 111 -3.29 -4.01 -1.41
CA PHE A 111 -3.88 -4.80 -0.35
C PHE A 111 -5.19 -4.17 0.13
N VAL A 112 -6.03 -4.99 0.76
CA VAL A 112 -7.28 -4.61 1.42
C VAL A 112 -7.27 -5.01 2.89
#